data_AF-A0A7G2EA99-F1
#
_entry.id   AF-A0A7G2EA99-F1
#
_cell.length_a   1.000
_cell.length_b   1.000
_cell.length_c   1.000
_cell.angle_alpha   90.00
_cell.angle_beta   90.00
_cell.angle_gamma   90.00
#
_symmetry.space_group_name_H-M   'P 1'
#
loop_
_entity.id
_entity.type
_entity.pdbx_description
1 polymer ?
#
loop_
_entity_poly.entity_id
_entity_poly.type
_entity_poly.pdbx_seq_one_letter_code
_entity_poly.pdbx_strand_id
1 'polypeptide(L)'
;MMEVLAFQRCESMEAVEKKLKEMEIEYVRAVVEEGGIQVDQLFFHDPDAFMIEICNCDSLPVIPLAGEMARSCSRLNIRQLVQPTQIHP
;
A
#
# COMPACT_ATOMS: atom_id res chain seq x y z
N MET A 1 -11.72 10.36 -1.26
CA MET A 1 -11.01 9.31 -2.01
C MET A 1 -10.09 8.66 -1.01
N MET A 2 -10.35 7.41 -0.68
CA MET A 2 -9.56 6.68 0.32
C MET A 2 -8.29 6.22 -0.38
N GLU A 3 -7.20 6.97 -0.22
CA GLU A 3 -5.91 6.62 -0.80
C GLU A 3 -5.29 5.49 0.02
N VAL A 4 -5.50 4.25 -0.41
CA VAL A 4 -4.83 3.07 0.16
C VAL A 4 -3.41 3.04 -0.40
N LEU A 5 -2.41 3.25 0.46
CA LEU A 5 -1.02 3.03 0.10
C LEU A 5 -0.71 1.54 0.30
N ALA A 6 -0.73 0.77 -0.78
CA ALA A 6 -0.42 -0.66 -0.78
C ALA A 6 1.10 -0.88 -0.90
N PHE A 7 1.72 -1.43 0.15
CA PHE A 7 3.13 -1.83 0.13
C PHE A 7 3.25 -3.34 -0.11
N GLN A 8 3.74 -3.72 -1.30
CA GLN A 8 3.78 -5.11 -1.77
C GLN A 8 5.03 -5.90 -1.29
N ARG A 9 5.92 -5.31 -0.49
CA ARG A 9 7.13 -5.99 -0.03
C ARG A 9 7.31 -5.82 1.48
N CYS A 10 6.91 -6.85 2.21
CA CYS A 10 7.20 -6.97 3.62
C CYS A 10 7.80 -8.35 3.88
N GLU A 11 9.01 -8.40 4.42
CA GLU A 11 9.70 -9.68 4.68
C GLU A 11 9.01 -10.50 5.79
N SER A 12 8.19 -9.87 6.64
CA SER A 12 7.40 -10.54 7.68
C SER A 12 6.27 -9.66 8.21
N MET A 13 5.03 -10.15 8.12
CA MET A 13 3.85 -9.51 8.75
C MET A 13 4.02 -9.36 10.26
N GLU A 14 4.64 -10.34 10.91
CA GLU A 14 4.86 -10.32 12.36
C GLU A 14 5.80 -9.19 12.79
N ALA A 15 6.82 -8.87 11.97
CA ALA A 15 7.71 -7.76 12.24
C ALA A 15 6.97 -6.40 12.16
N VAL A 16 6.03 -6.27 11.23
CA VAL A 16 5.16 -5.09 11.12
C VAL A 16 4.24 -4.98 12.33
N GLU A 17 3.54 -6.04 12.69
CA GLU A 17 2.67 -6.06 13.87
C GLU A 17 3.43 -5.68 15.15
N LYS A 18 4.65 -6.22 15.31
CA LYS A 18 5.52 -5.87 16.44
C LYS A 18 5.83 -4.36 16.44
N LYS A 19 6.17 -3.80 15.28
CA LYS A 19 6.49 -2.37 15.18
C LYS A 19 5.29 -1.47 15.47
N LEU A 20 4.11 -1.83 14.98
CA LEU A 20 2.87 -1.10 15.25
C LEU A 20 2.52 -1.10 16.74
N LYS A 21 2.69 -2.24 17.42
CA LYS A 21 2.54 -2.34 18.88
C LYS A 21 3.52 -1.46 19.63
N GLU A 22 4.80 -1.45 19.24
CA GLU A 22 5.82 -0.57 19.84
C GLU A 22 5.50 0.92 19.66
N MET A 23 4.79 1.27 18.59
CA MET A 23 4.37 2.64 18.29
C MET A 23 2.98 2.98 18.84
N GLU A 24 2.33 2.04 19.54
CA GLU A 24 0.96 2.19 20.05
C GLU A 24 -0.06 2.54 18.95
N ILE A 25 0.17 2.07 17.72
CA ILE A 25 -0.73 2.23 16.58
C ILE A 25 -1.68 1.03 16.54
N GLU A 26 -2.98 1.31 16.58
CA GLU A 26 -4.02 0.31 16.38
C GLU A 26 -4.03 -0.19 14.93
N TYR A 27 -4.25 -1.49 14.76
CA TYR A 27 -4.29 -2.13 13.46
C TYR A 27 -5.36 -3.22 13.41
N VAL A 28 -5.81 -3.52 12.20
CA VAL A 28 -6.74 -4.59 11.88
C VAL A 28 -6.03 -5.59 10.99
N ARG A 29 -6.12 -6.88 11.35
CA ARG A 29 -5.67 -7.97 10.49
C ARG A 29 -6.86 -8.62 9.82
N ALA A 30 -6.74 -8.90 8.53
CA ALA A 30 -7.70 -9.66 7.75
C ALA A 30 -6.99 -10.72 6.92
N VAL A 31 -7.75 -11.72 6.50
CA VAL A 31 -7.29 -12.74 5.57
C VAL A 31 -8.32 -12.82 4.46
N VAL A 32 -7.87 -12.73 3.22
CA VAL A 32 -8.71 -12.89 2.04
C VAL A 32 -8.31 -14.15 1.30
N GLU A 33 -9.30 -14.87 0.77
CA GLU A 33 -9.09 -16.06 -0.05
C GLU A 33 -9.82 -15.89 -1.38
N GLU A 34 -9.07 -15.95 -2.47
CA GLU A 34 -9.60 -15.87 -3.83
C GLU A 34 -8.90 -16.90 -4.72
N GLY A 35 -9.67 -17.73 -5.42
CA GLY A 35 -9.11 -18.75 -6.32
C GLY A 35 -8.20 -19.77 -5.62
N GLY A 36 -8.38 -19.99 -4.32
CA GLY A 36 -7.52 -20.86 -3.49
C GLY A 36 -6.19 -20.23 -3.08
N ILE A 37 -5.99 -18.94 -3.35
CA ILE A 37 -4.85 -18.17 -2.87
C ILE A 37 -5.30 -17.38 -1.65
N GLN A 38 -4.57 -17.54 -0.54
CA GLN A 38 -4.79 -16.80 0.69
C GLN A 38 -3.78 -15.66 0.80
N VAL A 39 -4.27 -14.47 1.14
CA VAL A 39 -3.45 -13.28 1.40
C VAL A 39 -3.82 -12.71 2.76
N ASP A 40 -2.81 -12.59 3.63
CA ASP A 40 -2.91 -11.78 4.85
C ASP A 40 -2.84 -10.31 4.48
N GLN A 41 -3.73 -9.53 5.09
CA GLN A 41 -3.76 -8.08 4.98
C GLN A 41 -3.72 -7.47 6.38
N LEU A 42 -3.01 -6.35 6.49
CA LEU A 42 -2.94 -5.57 7.70
C LEU A 42 -3.23 -4.11 7.38
N PHE A 43 -4.20 -3.55 8.09
CA PHE A 43 -4.69 -2.19 7.91
C PHE A 43 -4.41 -1.37 9.16
N PHE A 44 -3.91 -0.15 8.99
CA PHE A 44 -3.74 0.80 10.09
C PHE A 44 -3.80 2.23 9.56
N HIS A 45 -3.99 3.18 10.46
CA HIS A 45 -3.83 4.61 10.16
C HIS A 45 -2.44 5.07 10.59
N ASP A 46 -1.75 5.79 9.71
CA ASP A 46 -0.55 6.52 10.10
C ASP A 46 -0.91 7.79 10.89
N PRO A 47 0.08 8.48 11.50
CA PRO A 47 -0.18 9.71 12.26
C PRO A 47 -0.80 10.85 11.44
N ASP A 48 -0.68 10.81 10.12
CA ASP A 48 -1.26 11.79 9.19
C ASP A 48 -2.68 11.37 8.71
N ALA A 49 -3.25 10.32 9.32
CA ALA A 49 -4.55 9.73 9.05
C ALA A 49 -4.71 9.04 7.68
N PHE A 50 -3.60 8.79 6.97
CA PHE A 50 -3.65 7.92 5.79
C PHE A 50 -3.87 6.48 6.22
N MET A 51 -4.74 5.77 5.49
CA MET A 51 -4.91 4.35 5.70
C MET A 51 -3.87 3.58 4.90
N ILE A 52 -3.07 2.79 5.60
CA ILE A 52 -2.02 1.98 5.04
C ILE A 52 -2.49 0.53 5.02
N GLU A 53 -2.26 -0.14 3.89
CA GLU A 53 -2.45 -1.59 3.74
C GLU A 53 -1.11 -2.27 3.48
N ILE A 54 -0.86 -3.34 4.22
CA ILE A 54 0.29 -4.22 4.01
C ILE A 54 -0.24 -5.62 3.75
N CYS A 55 0.19 -6.25 2.66
CA CYS A 55 -0.18 -7.62 2.29
C CYS A 55 1.03 -8.51 2.02
N ASN A 56 0.92 -9.82 2.27
CA ASN A 56 1.91 -10.83 1.85
C ASN A 56 1.61 -11.38 0.44
N CYS A 57 1.48 -10.45 -0.52
CA CYS A 57 1.03 -10.72 -1.88
C CYS A 57 2.01 -11.52 -2.78
N ASP A 58 2.98 -12.25 -2.23
CA ASP A 58 4.06 -12.93 -2.97
C ASP A 58 3.56 -14.02 -3.94
N SER A 59 2.38 -14.59 -3.65
CA SER A 59 1.79 -15.69 -4.43
C SER A 59 0.70 -15.25 -5.40
N LEU A 60 0.44 -13.95 -5.55
CA LEU A 60 -0.57 -13.46 -6.47
C LEU A 60 -0.10 -13.58 -7.92
N PRO A 61 -0.96 -14.05 -8.85
CA PRO A 61 -0.61 -14.13 -10.26
C PRO A 61 -0.37 -12.71 -10.82
N VAL A 62 0.84 -12.48 -11.34
CA VAL A 62 1.15 -11.24 -12.06
C VAL A 62 0.48 -11.33 -13.43
N ILE A 63 -0.64 -10.62 -13.59
CA ILE A 63 -1.26 -10.43 -14.90
C ILE A 63 -0.68 -9.13 -15.49
N PRO A 64 0.03 -9.20 -16.63
CA PRO A 64 0.49 -7.99 -17.31
C PRO A 64 -0.74 -7.17 -17.70
N LEU A 65 -0.85 -5.95 -17.18
CA LEU A 65 -1.84 -4.99 -17.67
C LEU A 65 -1.44 -4.63 -19.10
N ALA A 66 -2.29 -5.00 -20.06
CA ALA A 66 -2.02 -4.73 -21.46
C ALA A 66 -1.95 -3.21 -21.70
N GLY A 67 -0.75 -2.69 -21.99
CA GLY A 67 -0.56 -1.35 -22.54
C GLY A 67 -0.07 -0.25 -21.60
N GLU A 68 0.06 -0.48 -20.29
CA GLU A 68 0.71 0.49 -19.40
C GLU A 68 1.72 -0.22 -18.49
N MET A 69 2.94 0.31 -18.47
CA MET A 69 3.99 -0.11 -17.54
C MET A 69 3.39 -0.15 -16.14
N ALA A 70 3.25 -1.35 -15.57
CA ALA A 70 2.80 -1.53 -14.21
C ALA A 70 3.66 -0.61 -13.33
N ARG A 71 3.05 0.47 -12.83
CA ARG A 71 3.71 1.34 -11.88
C ARG A 71 3.80 0.53 -10.60
N SER A 72 4.94 -0.11 -10.38
CA SER A 72 5.37 -0.43 -9.02
C SER A 72 5.15 0.87 -8.24
N CYS A 73 4.38 0.82 -7.14
CA CYS A 73 4.14 1.96 -6.27
C CYS A 73 5.47 2.36 -5.59
N SER A 74 6.41 2.89 -6.36
CA SER A 74 7.54 3.61 -5.85
C SER A 74 7.01 4.97 -5.38
N ARG A 75 7.12 5.20 -4.08
CA ARG A 75 6.83 6.46 -3.36
C ARG A 75 6.65 7.67 -4.29
N LEU A 76 5.41 8.11 -4.51
CA LEU A 76 5.17 9.41 -5.11
C LEU A 76 5.55 10.49 -4.08
N ASN A 77 6.62 11.23 -4.34
CA ASN A 77 6.96 12.42 -3.57
C ASN A 77 6.02 13.56 -4.00
N ILE A 78 4.89 13.73 -3.28
CA ILE A 78 3.82 14.70 -3.58
C ILE A 78 4.32 16.16 -3.65
N ARG A 79 5.52 16.46 -3.14
CA ARG A 79 6.10 17.82 -3.16
C ARG A 79 6.42 18.39 -4.56
N GLN A 80 6.35 17.60 -5.64
CA GLN A 80 6.59 18.11 -7.00
C GLN A 80 5.33 18.47 -7.80
N LEU A 81 4.10 18.26 -7.28
CA LEU A 81 2.88 18.54 -8.06
C LEU A 81 2.37 20.00 -7.98
N VAL A 82 3.07 20.89 -7.29
CA VAL A 82 2.75 22.33 -7.31
C VAL A 82 3.71 23.03 -8.28
N GLN A 83 3.41 22.97 -9.57
CA GLN A 83 3.99 23.87 -10.56
C GLN A 83 2.86 24.74 -11.14
N PRO A 84 2.94 26.08 -11.07
CA PRO A 84 1.85 26.95 -11.48
C PRO A 84 1.66 26.86 -12.99
N THR A 85 0.42 26.61 -13.41
CA THR A 85 -0.01 26.60 -14.80
C THR A 85 0.32 27.96 -15.43
N GLN A 86 1.30 27.98 -16.34
CA GLN A 86 1.54 29.15 -17.20
C GLN A 86 0.50 29.11 -18.31
N ILE A 87 -0.51 29.98 -18.19
CA ILE A 87 -1.43 30.33 -19.28
C ILE A 87 -0.76 31.43 -20.09
N HIS A 88 -0.57 31.22 -21.39
CA HIS A 88 -0.32 32.28 -22.38
C HIS A 88 -0.45 31.76 -23.81
N PRO A 89 -0.79 32.65 -24.76
CA PRO A 89 -2.07 33.31 -24.98
C PRO A 89 -2.98 32.54 -25.97
#